data_AF-A0A979FPV7-F1
#
_entry.id   AF-A0A979FPV7-F1
#
_cell.length_a   1.000
_cell.length_b   1.000
_cell.length_c   1.000
_cell.angle_alpha   90.00
_cell.angle_beta   90.00
_cell.angle_gamma   90.00
#
_symmetry.space_group_name_H-M   'P 1'
#
loop_
_entity.id
_entity.type
_entity.pdbx_description
1 polymer ?
#
loop_
_entity_poly.entity_id
_entity_poly.type
_entity_poly.pdbx_seq_one_letter_code
_entity_poly.pdbx_strand_id
1 'polypeptide(L)'
;MFKVASFIAVFLVLTTNWRADAQRKCDCRVVRCAGVDARTCKYGVGLNACGCCQVCLLGPGATCGGPADIEGKYGTGLTCVKRDVTKSN
;
A
#
# COMPACT_ATOMS: atom_id res chain seq x y z
N MET A 1 36.77 20.03 20.14
CA MET A 1 36.03 20.23 18.86
C MET A 1 36.09 19.02 17.93
N PHE A 2 37.25 18.36 17.72
CA PHE A 2 37.38 17.17 16.87
C PHE A 2 36.49 15.95 17.23
N LYS A 3 36.24 15.70 18.52
CA LYS A 3 35.40 14.58 18.97
C LYS A 3 33.94 14.72 18.55
N VAL A 4 33.40 15.93 18.58
CA VAL A 4 31.99 16.23 18.25
C VAL A 4 31.73 16.00 16.75
N ALA A 5 32.67 16.42 15.89
CA ALA A 5 32.57 16.21 14.45
C ALA A 5 32.58 14.72 14.07
N SER A 6 33.34 13.90 14.79
CA SER A 6 33.40 12.45 14.57
C SER A 6 32.09 11.74 14.92
N PHE A 7 31.48 12.08 16.07
CA PHE A 7 30.18 11.52 16.44
C PHE A 7 29.06 11.91 15.47
N ILE A 8 29.08 13.15 14.96
CA ILE A 8 28.12 13.62 13.94
C ILE A 8 28.29 12.83 12.63
N ALA A 9 29.53 12.60 12.19
CA ALA A 9 29.78 11.81 10.98
C ALA A 9 29.26 10.37 11.12
N VAL A 10 29.45 9.73 12.27
CA VAL A 10 28.96 8.37 12.52
C VAL A 10 27.42 8.31 12.54
N PHE A 11 26.75 9.28 13.17
CA PHE A 11 25.28 9.35 13.18
C PHE A 11 24.69 9.61 11.77
N LEU A 12 25.35 10.44 10.96
CA LEU A 12 24.93 10.67 9.57
C LEU A 12 25.05 9.39 8.72
N VAL A 13 26.11 8.60 8.90
CA VAL A 13 26.26 7.32 8.19
C VAL A 13 25.19 6.31 8.63
N LEU A 14 24.91 6.21 9.94
CA LEU A 14 23.94 5.24 10.47
C LEU A 14 22.49 5.53 10.03
N THR A 15 22.12 6.79 9.84
CA THR A 15 20.75 7.17 9.43
C THR A 15 20.46 6.98 7.94
N THR A 16 21.48 6.82 7.10
CA THR A 16 21.30 6.57 5.65
C THR A 16 20.88 5.14 5.30
N ASN A 17 21.08 4.18 6.21
CA ASN A 17 20.81 2.75 5.96
C ASN A 17 19.32 2.34 6.03
N TRP A 18 18.39 3.26 6.27
CA TRP A 18 16.97 2.94 6.46
C TRP A 18 16.05 3.23 5.27
N ARG A 19 16.59 3.67 4.12
CA ARG A 19 15.76 4.07 2.98
C ARG A 19 15.55 2.98 1.91
N ALA A 20 16.08 1.77 2.07
CA ALA A 20 16.21 0.83 0.94
C ALA A 20 15.09 -0.23 0.77
N ASP A 21 14.14 -0.40 1.69
CA ASP A 21 13.23 -1.57 1.67
C ASP A 21 11.79 -1.32 1.18
N ALA A 22 11.43 -0.08 0.85
CA ALA A 22 10.05 0.22 0.44
C ALA A 22 9.79 0.01 -1.07
N GLN A 23 10.82 0.01 -1.92
CA GLN A 23 10.64 0.02 -3.39
C GLN A 23 10.76 -1.35 -4.06
N ARG A 24 11.24 -2.40 -3.38
CA ARG A 24 11.41 -3.74 -3.99
C ARG A 24 10.14 -4.60 -4.04
N LYS A 25 9.03 -4.17 -3.44
CA LYS A 25 7.82 -5.02 -3.32
C LYS A 25 6.97 -5.14 -4.58
N CYS A 26 7.14 -4.26 -5.56
CA CYS A 26 6.28 -4.23 -6.75
C CYS A 26 7.12 -4.27 -8.05
N ASP A 27 7.66 -5.43 -8.40
CA ASP A 27 8.20 -5.69 -9.73
C ASP A 27 7.23 -6.57 -10.54
N CYS A 28 6.53 -5.97 -11.49
CA CYS A 28 5.54 -6.70 -12.31
C CYS A 28 6.18 -7.77 -13.21
N ARG A 29 7.50 -7.76 -13.46
CA ARG A 29 8.16 -8.77 -14.31
C ARG A 29 8.24 -10.13 -13.63
N VAL A 30 8.30 -10.17 -12.30
CA VAL A 30 8.43 -11.42 -11.53
C VAL A 30 7.10 -11.92 -10.96
N VAL A 31 6.05 -11.10 -10.99
CA VAL A 31 4.73 -11.46 -10.45
C VAL A 31 3.95 -12.30 -11.46
N ARG A 32 3.41 -13.44 -10.99
CA ARG A 32 2.46 -14.25 -11.74
C ARG A 32 1.03 -13.93 -11.29
N CYS A 33 0.24 -13.34 -12.17
CA CYS A 33 -1.15 -12.98 -11.88
C CYS A 33 -2.10 -14.15 -12.19
N ALA A 34 -3.08 -14.38 -11.31
CA ALA A 34 -4.21 -15.22 -11.63
C ALA A 34 -5.14 -14.49 -12.62
N GLY A 35 -5.78 -15.23 -13.52
CA GLY A 35 -6.82 -14.69 -14.39
C GLY A 35 -8.05 -14.32 -13.56
N VAL A 36 -8.62 -13.14 -13.83
CA VAL A 36 -9.85 -12.66 -13.20
C VAL A 36 -10.98 -12.72 -14.21
N ASP A 37 -12.07 -13.41 -13.87
CA ASP A 37 -13.28 -13.37 -14.67
C ASP A 37 -14.09 -12.11 -14.34
N ALA A 38 -14.10 -11.15 -15.26
CA ALA A 38 -14.82 -9.89 -15.12
C ALA A 38 -16.32 -10.07 -14.82
N ARG A 39 -16.93 -11.20 -15.24
CA ARG A 39 -18.36 -11.47 -14.97
C ARG A 39 -18.65 -11.74 -13.49
N THR A 40 -17.64 -12.16 -12.73
CA THR A 40 -17.78 -12.46 -11.30
C THR A 40 -17.50 -11.24 -10.42
N CYS A 41 -16.82 -10.22 -10.94
CA CYS A 41 -16.49 -9.01 -10.19
C CYS A 41 -17.65 -8.00 -10.20
N LYS A 42 -18.54 -8.12 -9.21
CA LYS A 42 -19.74 -7.27 -9.05
C LYS A 42 -19.48 -5.75 -9.11
N TYR A 43 -18.32 -5.30 -8.64
CA TYR A 43 -17.94 -3.88 -8.59
C TYR A 43 -16.88 -3.50 -9.62
N GLY A 44 -16.68 -4.36 -10.63
CA GLY A 44 -15.69 -4.17 -11.69
C GLY A 44 -14.32 -4.76 -11.37
N VAL A 45 -13.43 -4.65 -12.35
CA VAL A 45 -12.05 -5.13 -12.29
C VAL A 45 -11.14 -3.91 -12.26
N GLY A 46 -10.12 -3.94 -11.40
CA GLY A 46 -9.06 -2.95 -11.37
C GLY A 46 -7.71 -3.59 -11.12
N LEU A 47 -6.70 -2.77 -10.90
CA LEU A 47 -5.35 -3.25 -10.59
C LEU A 47 -5.13 -3.31 -9.08
N ASN A 48 -4.32 -4.28 -8.66
CA ASN A 48 -3.85 -4.38 -7.27
C ASN A 48 -3.02 -3.16 -6.85
N ALA A 49 -2.63 -3.10 -5.58
CA ALA A 49 -1.80 -2.05 -5.00
C ALA A 49 -0.52 -1.73 -5.80
N CYS A 50 0.10 -2.76 -6.39
CA CYS A 50 1.30 -2.63 -7.21
C CYS A 50 1.03 -2.19 -8.65
N GLY A 51 -0.23 -2.17 -9.11
CA GLY A 51 -0.56 -1.88 -10.50
C GLY A 51 -0.27 -3.03 -11.47
N CYS A 52 0.03 -4.24 -11.01
CA CYS A 52 0.50 -5.34 -11.87
C CYS A 52 -0.63 -6.32 -12.26
N CYS A 53 -1.47 -6.71 -11.30
CA CYS A 53 -2.46 -7.77 -11.51
C CYS A 53 -3.87 -7.20 -11.49
N GLN A 54 -4.72 -7.73 -12.37
CA GLN A 54 -6.16 -7.53 -12.28
C GLN A 54 -6.71 -8.19 -11.02
N VAL A 55 -7.62 -7.49 -10.33
CA VAL A 55 -8.32 -7.94 -9.13
C VAL A 55 -9.77 -7.43 -9.17
N CYS A 56 -10.70 -8.15 -8.53
CA CYS A 56 -12.04 -7.63 -8.33
C CYS A 56 -12.00 -6.45 -7.36
N LEU A 57 -12.75 -5.39 -7.69
CA LEU A 57 -12.85 -4.22 -6.86
C LEU A 57 -13.80 -4.47 -5.66
N LEU A 58 -13.49 -3.84 -4.54
CA LEU A 58 -14.30 -3.86 -3.32
C LEU A 58 -15.55 -2.99 -3.49
N GLY A 59 -16.64 -3.46 -2.89
CA GLY A 59 -17.90 -2.74 -2.84
C GLY A 59 -18.11 -1.94 -1.56
N PRO A 60 -19.27 -1.27 -1.45
CA PRO A 60 -19.67 -0.53 -0.25
C PRO A 60 -19.71 -1.43 0.99
N GLY A 61 -19.24 -0.90 2.13
CA GLY A 61 -19.27 -1.59 3.43
C GLY A 61 -18.14 -2.60 3.65
N ALA A 62 -17.33 -2.90 2.64
CA ALA A 62 -16.12 -3.70 2.81
C ALA A 62 -15.09 -2.98 3.69
N THR A 63 -14.25 -3.74 4.39
CA THR A 63 -13.06 -3.20 5.05
C THR A 63 -12.14 -2.58 4.01
N CYS A 64 -11.57 -1.43 4.35
CA CYS A 64 -10.80 -0.61 3.42
C CYS A 64 -9.58 0.02 4.10
N GLY A 65 -8.54 0.27 3.31
CA GLY A 65 -7.35 1.03 3.68
C GLY A 65 -6.11 0.16 3.91
N GLY A 66 -5.36 0.50 4.97
CA GLY A 66 -4.07 -0.09 5.29
C GLY A 66 -2.90 0.41 4.43
N PRO A 67 -1.65 0.05 4.75
CA PRO A 67 -0.48 0.48 3.99
C PRO A 67 -0.59 0.03 2.53
N ALA A 68 -0.54 0.99 1.59
CA ALA A 68 -0.65 0.75 0.15
C ALA A 68 -1.93 0.02 -0.29
N ASP A 69 -3.09 0.30 0.33
CA ASP A 69 -4.36 -0.35 -0.01
C ASP A 69 -4.30 -1.89 0.07
N ILE A 70 -3.58 -2.41 1.07
CA ILE A 70 -3.44 -3.86 1.28
C ILE A 70 -4.80 -4.58 1.44
N GLU A 71 -5.80 -3.87 1.97
CA GLU A 71 -7.16 -4.39 2.13
C GLU A 71 -7.88 -4.52 0.78
N GLY A 72 -7.40 -3.86 -0.28
CA GLY A 72 -7.91 -3.96 -1.65
C GLY A 72 -8.28 -2.61 -2.28
N LYS A 73 -8.50 -2.61 -3.60
CA LYS A 73 -8.97 -1.43 -4.35
C LYS A 73 -10.48 -1.39 -4.44
N TYR A 74 -11.06 -0.20 -4.36
CA TYR A 74 -12.51 0.02 -4.41
C TYR A 74 -13.02 0.23 -5.83
N GLY A 75 -14.31 -0.07 -6.02
CA GLY A 75 -15.05 0.20 -7.26
C GLY A 75 -14.97 1.67 -7.66
N THR A 76 -15.17 1.94 -8.95
CA THR A 76 -15.23 3.32 -9.47
C THR A 76 -16.27 4.14 -8.70
N GLY A 77 -15.87 5.34 -8.24
CA GLY A 77 -16.75 6.24 -7.48
C GLY A 77 -16.86 5.92 -5.98
N LEU A 78 -16.13 4.91 -5.47
CA LEU A 78 -16.06 4.61 -4.05
C LEU A 78 -14.77 5.16 -3.44
N THR A 79 -14.87 5.66 -2.21
CA THR A 79 -13.74 6.18 -1.43
C THR A 79 -13.72 5.48 -0.08
N CYS A 80 -12.52 5.05 0.37
CA CYS A 80 -12.37 4.54 1.73
C CYS A 80 -12.55 5.68 2.74
N VAL A 81 -13.51 5.51 3.63
CA VAL A 81 -13.78 6.44 4.73
C VAL A 81 -13.34 5.81 6.04
N LYS A 82 -12.61 6.55 6.87
CA LYS A 82 -12.39 6.15 8.26
C LYS A 82 -13.75 6.17 8.95
N ARG A 83 -14.07 5.09 9.68
CA ARG A 83 -15.23 5.13 10.57
C ARG A 83 -14.91 6.16 11.66
N ASP A 84 -15.74 7.18 11.78
CA ASP A 84 -15.69 8.05 12.94
C ASP A 84 -15.96 7.17 14.15
N VAL A 85 -14.95 7.03 15.02
CA VAL A 85 -15.19 6.58 16.38
C VAL A 85 -15.97 7.72 17.01
N THR A 86 -17.29 7.68 16.93
CA THR A 86 -18.11 8.40 17.88
C THR A 86 -17.62 7.93 19.23
N LYS A 87 -16.87 8.78 19.95
CA LYS A 87 -16.73 8.65 21.39
C LYS A 87 -18.17 8.60 21.90
N SER A 88 -18.66 7.40 22.20
CA SER A 88 -19.83 7.25 23.03
C SER A 88 -19.41 7.87 24.36
N ASN A 89 -20.02 9.02 24.68
CA ASN A 89 -19.94 9.61 26.02
C ASN A 89 -20.44 8.59 27.04
#